data_AF-A0AB74EPU5-F1
#
_entry.id   AF-A0AB74EPU5-F1
#
_cell.length_a   1.000
_cell.length_b   1.000
_cell.length_c   1.000
_cell.angle_alpha   90.00
_cell.angle_beta   90.00
_cell.angle_gamma   90.00
#
_symmetry.space_group_name_H-M   'P 1'
#
loop_
_entity.id
_entity.type
_entity.pdbx_description
1 polymer ?
#
loop_
_entity_poly.entity_id
_entity_poly.type
_entity_poly.pdbx_seq_one_letter_code
_entity_poly.pdbx_strand_id
1 'polypeptide(L)'
;MLDTQFFQQANLMQLLVVYANAKPTNSGFMVVSNYRVSKYACTPLTTNIYSQNNQLLSSYFNLPFVLNGNSHELFIKSSLTPSDFFEKIYLAIDNLKNSVSNDNFLDMILICFFGLRGSIDISAKFYAVDLLDSIIQHSPNYISRLTTWLTAINININDRRQQPQYVQGISLRNTQFRVPLRFVFDRISSEIQRINLYKYNVLISNQKIF
;
A
#
# COMPACT_ATOMS: atom_id res chain seq x y z
N MET A 1 3.43 -11.62 -14.76
CA MET A 1 2.67 -11.09 -15.92
C MET A 1 3.53 -10.12 -16.72
N LEU A 2 3.24 -9.87 -18.00
CA LEU A 2 3.93 -8.83 -18.78
C LEU A 2 3.34 -7.45 -18.49
N ASP A 3 4.15 -6.40 -18.53
CA ASP A 3 3.70 -5.02 -18.36
C ASP A 3 2.72 -4.56 -19.44
N THR A 4 2.93 -4.93 -20.71
CA THR A 4 2.01 -4.64 -21.81
C THR A 4 0.62 -5.21 -21.55
N GLN A 5 0.55 -6.46 -21.09
CA GLN A 5 -0.70 -7.10 -20.68
C GLN A 5 -1.33 -6.40 -19.48
N PHE A 6 -0.52 -6.04 -18.47
CA PHE A 6 -0.99 -5.32 -17.29
C PHE A 6 -1.64 -3.98 -17.68
N PHE A 7 -0.93 -3.12 -18.42
CA PHE A 7 -1.45 -1.79 -18.77
C PHE A 7 -2.66 -1.82 -19.72
N GLN A 8 -2.85 -2.87 -20.52
CA GLN A 8 -4.02 -3.01 -21.38
C GLN A 8 -5.30 -3.38 -20.61
N GLN A 9 -5.17 -4.02 -19.45
CA GLN A 9 -6.30 -4.64 -18.73
C GLN A 9 -6.50 -4.05 -17.34
N ALA A 10 -5.51 -3.33 -16.80
CA ALA A 10 -5.54 -2.86 -15.43
C ALA A 10 -6.64 -1.84 -15.18
N ASN A 11 -7.46 -2.11 -14.17
CA ASN A 11 -8.40 -1.14 -13.63
C ASN A 11 -7.71 -0.21 -12.60
N LEU A 12 -8.45 0.79 -12.13
CA LEU A 12 -7.94 1.79 -11.19
C LEU A 12 -7.35 1.18 -9.90
N MET A 13 -8.01 0.17 -9.32
CA MET A 13 -7.53 -0.51 -8.11
C MET A 13 -6.22 -1.27 -8.35
N GLN A 14 -6.10 -1.94 -9.50
CA GLN A 14 -4.90 -2.66 -9.89
C GLN A 14 -3.74 -1.69 -10.15
N LEU A 15 -3.99 -0.54 -10.77
CA LEU A 15 -2.97 0.49 -10.95
C LEU A 15 -2.51 1.07 -9.61
N LEU A 16 -3.44 1.38 -8.71
CA LEU A 16 -3.14 1.93 -7.39
C LEU A 16 -2.35 0.96 -6.51
N VAL A 17 -2.70 -0.33 -6.48
CA VAL A 17 -1.97 -1.31 -5.65
C VAL A 17 -0.53 -1.50 -6.15
N VAL A 18 -0.31 -1.46 -7.47
CA VAL A 18 1.03 -1.48 -8.06
C VAL A 18 1.78 -0.17 -7.75
N TYR A 19 1.15 1.00 -7.94
CA TYR A 19 1.75 2.31 -7.62
C TYR A 19 2.21 2.42 -6.17
N ALA A 20 1.43 1.88 -5.24
CA ALA A 20 1.70 1.96 -3.80
C ALA A 20 2.78 0.96 -3.33
N ASN A 21 2.95 -0.18 -4.01
CA ASN A 21 3.68 -1.32 -3.44
C ASN A 21 4.78 -1.92 -4.36
N ALA A 22 4.90 -1.50 -5.61
CA ALA A 22 5.90 -2.02 -6.53
C ALA A 22 7.32 -1.57 -6.17
N LYS A 23 8.29 -2.46 -6.36
CA LYS A 23 9.73 -2.19 -6.26
C LYS A 23 10.44 -2.61 -7.54
N PRO A 24 11.40 -1.82 -8.05
CA PRO A 24 12.24 -2.23 -9.15
C PRO A 24 13.01 -3.53 -8.85
N THR A 25 13.24 -4.32 -9.89
CA THR A 25 14.08 -5.52 -9.91
C THR A 25 14.86 -5.57 -11.22
N ASN A 26 15.80 -6.50 -11.36
CA ASN A 26 16.63 -6.62 -12.57
C ASN A 26 15.83 -6.88 -13.87
N SER A 27 14.60 -7.39 -13.78
CA SER A 27 13.80 -7.81 -14.96
C SER A 27 12.36 -7.29 -14.95
N GLY A 28 12.07 -6.28 -14.13
CA GLY A 28 10.74 -5.69 -14.00
C GLY A 28 10.47 -5.19 -12.59
N PHE A 29 9.24 -5.38 -12.12
CA PHE A 29 8.75 -4.81 -10.86
C PHE A 29 8.08 -5.87 -10.00
N MET A 30 8.38 -5.86 -8.70
CA MET A 30 7.78 -6.76 -7.72
C MET A 30 6.86 -5.98 -6.78
N VAL A 31 5.59 -6.37 -6.74
CA VAL A 31 4.62 -5.89 -5.77
C VAL A 31 4.65 -6.86 -4.59
N VAL A 32 4.93 -6.35 -3.39
CA VAL A 32 5.09 -7.18 -2.20
C VAL A 32 4.13 -6.74 -1.10
N SER A 33 3.37 -7.69 -0.57
CA SER A 33 2.71 -7.55 0.73
C SER A 33 3.42 -8.43 1.74
N ASN A 34 3.92 -7.78 2.80
CA ASN A 34 4.45 -8.46 3.97
C ASN A 34 3.92 -7.76 5.23
N TYR A 35 3.79 -8.53 6.30
CA TYR A 35 3.36 -8.02 7.59
C TYR A 35 3.97 -8.88 8.70
N ARG A 36 4.30 -8.20 9.80
CA ARG A 36 4.93 -8.82 10.98
C ARG A 36 3.86 -9.17 12.00
N VAL A 37 4.23 -10.06 12.92
CA VAL A 37 3.42 -10.34 14.10
C VAL A 37 3.23 -9.04 14.89
N SER A 38 1.97 -8.67 15.11
CA SER A 38 1.58 -7.58 15.99
C SER A 38 1.57 -8.05 17.44
N LYS A 39 2.09 -7.23 18.35
CA LYS A 39 1.95 -7.46 19.80
C LYS A 39 0.50 -7.38 20.30
N TYR A 40 -0.40 -6.85 19.46
CA TYR A 40 -1.83 -6.71 19.73
C TYR A 40 -2.67 -7.79 19.04
N ALA A 41 -2.05 -8.81 18.44
CA ALA A 41 -2.77 -9.87 17.77
C ALA A 41 -3.33 -10.89 18.76
N CYS A 42 -4.60 -11.25 18.57
CA CYS A 42 -5.25 -12.32 19.32
C CYS A 42 -5.03 -13.71 18.71
N THR A 43 -4.48 -13.78 17.51
CA THR A 43 -4.20 -15.04 16.80
C THR A 43 -2.76 -15.03 16.28
N PRO A 44 -2.05 -16.17 16.31
CA PRO A 44 -0.71 -16.27 15.75
C PRO A 44 -0.75 -16.21 14.22
N LEU A 45 0.30 -15.66 13.59
CA LEU A 45 0.49 -15.80 12.15
C LEU A 45 0.98 -17.22 11.84
N THR A 46 0.19 -17.97 11.09
CA THR A 46 0.49 -19.35 10.67
C THR A 46 0.56 -19.44 9.15
N THR A 47 1.18 -20.50 8.63
CA THR A 47 1.22 -20.78 7.18
C THR A 47 -0.17 -20.85 6.56
N ASN A 48 -1.18 -21.33 7.30
CA ASN A 48 -2.57 -21.36 6.83
C ASN A 48 -3.13 -19.94 6.66
N ILE A 49 -2.87 -19.03 7.60
CA ILE A 49 -3.31 -17.64 7.50
C ILE A 49 -2.62 -16.95 6.32
N TYR A 50 -1.33 -17.18 6.11
CA TYR A 50 -0.64 -16.66 4.93
C TYR A 50 -1.24 -17.20 3.63
N SER A 51 -1.51 -18.51 3.55
CA SER A 51 -2.11 -19.12 2.36
C SER A 51 -3.50 -18.55 2.06
N GLN A 52 -4.34 -18.43 3.09
CA GLN A 52 -5.67 -17.86 2.98
C GLN A 52 -5.63 -16.38 2.57
N ASN A 53 -4.76 -15.57 3.21
CA ASN A 53 -4.59 -14.17 2.84
C ASN A 53 -4.07 -14.02 1.40
N ASN A 54 -3.22 -14.94 0.91
CA ASN A 54 -2.78 -14.91 -0.49
C ASN A 54 -3.95 -15.11 -1.46
N GLN A 55 -4.86 -16.05 -1.16
CA GLN A 55 -6.06 -16.29 -1.96
C GLN A 55 -7.00 -15.09 -1.93
N LEU A 56 -7.26 -14.54 -0.75
CA LEU A 56 -8.08 -13.34 -0.55
C LEU A 56 -7.52 -12.13 -1.31
N LEU A 57 -6.23 -11.82 -1.12
CA LEU A 57 -5.53 -10.74 -1.82
C LEU A 57 -5.61 -10.91 -3.35
N SER A 58 -5.32 -12.11 -3.85
CA SER A 58 -5.33 -12.40 -5.29
C SER A 58 -6.72 -12.21 -5.89
N SER A 59 -7.75 -12.69 -5.17
CA SER A 59 -9.14 -12.61 -5.61
C SER A 59 -9.67 -11.18 -5.56
N TYR A 60 -9.33 -10.44 -4.50
CA TYR A 60 -9.78 -9.06 -4.30
C TYR A 60 -9.28 -8.12 -5.39
N PHE A 61 -7.98 -8.16 -5.69
CA PHE A 61 -7.40 -7.33 -6.74
C PHE A 61 -7.52 -7.93 -8.14
N ASN A 62 -7.99 -9.18 -8.25
CA ASN A 62 -7.93 -9.97 -9.48
C ASN A 62 -6.51 -9.94 -10.09
N LEU A 63 -5.50 -10.20 -9.26
CA LEU A 63 -4.09 -10.22 -9.63
C LEU A 63 -3.44 -11.52 -9.13
N PRO A 64 -2.55 -12.14 -9.91
CA PRO A 64 -1.99 -13.45 -9.58
C PRO A 64 -0.84 -13.33 -8.56
N PHE A 65 -1.16 -13.00 -7.31
CA PHE A 65 -0.18 -13.03 -6.22
C PHE A 65 0.18 -14.47 -5.85
N VAL A 66 1.46 -14.71 -5.59
CA VAL A 66 2.00 -16.00 -5.16
C VAL A 66 2.57 -15.85 -3.76
N LEU A 67 2.36 -16.86 -2.91
CA LEU A 67 2.97 -16.90 -1.59
C LEU A 67 4.40 -17.44 -1.69
N ASN A 68 5.37 -16.62 -1.30
CA ASN A 68 6.78 -16.99 -1.21
C ASN A 68 7.25 -16.83 0.25
N GLY A 69 7.32 -17.95 0.97
CA GLY A 69 7.50 -17.93 2.43
C GLY A 69 6.35 -17.19 3.11
N ASN A 70 6.65 -16.03 3.70
CA ASN A 70 5.68 -15.17 4.40
C ASN A 70 5.34 -13.88 3.61
N SER A 71 5.72 -13.83 2.33
CA SER A 71 5.50 -12.67 1.45
C SER A 71 4.52 -13.02 0.34
N HIS A 72 3.55 -12.15 0.08
CA HIS A 72 2.69 -12.23 -1.09
C HIS A 72 3.30 -11.40 -2.21
N GLU A 73 3.60 -12.04 -3.33
CA GLU A 73 4.43 -11.47 -4.38
C GLU A 73 3.69 -11.51 -5.73
N LEU A 74 3.67 -10.38 -6.42
CA LEU A 74 3.24 -10.29 -7.81
C LEU A 74 4.38 -9.69 -8.64
N PHE A 75 4.86 -10.47 -9.60
CA PHE A 75 5.90 -10.03 -10.52
C PHE A 75 5.33 -9.54 -11.86
N ILE A 76 5.71 -8.31 -12.22
CA ILE A 76 5.41 -7.67 -13.50
C ILE A 76 6.71 -7.56 -14.28
N LYS A 77 6.88 -8.43 -15.28
CA LYS A 77 8.04 -8.40 -16.19
C LYS A 77 7.92 -7.17 -17.07
N SER A 78 8.97 -6.37 -17.11
CA SER A 78 9.02 -5.13 -17.87
C SER A 78 10.44 -4.81 -18.29
N SER A 79 10.61 -4.19 -19.44
CA SER A 79 11.87 -3.58 -19.88
C SER A 79 11.90 -2.06 -19.64
N LEU A 80 10.84 -1.49 -19.05
CA LEU A 80 10.78 -0.07 -18.73
C LEU A 80 11.76 0.28 -17.62
N THR A 81 12.32 1.49 -17.69
CA THR A 81 13.04 2.04 -16.55
C THR A 81 12.06 2.25 -15.38
N PRO A 82 12.55 2.28 -14.12
CA PRO A 82 11.70 2.61 -12.98
C PRO A 82 10.94 3.93 -13.14
N SER A 83 11.59 4.96 -13.68
CA SER A 83 10.95 6.26 -13.93
C SER A 83 9.79 6.13 -14.92
N ASP A 84 10.02 5.50 -16.07
CA ASP A 84 8.99 5.35 -17.11
C ASP A 84 7.81 4.49 -16.63
N PHE A 85 8.10 3.44 -15.86
CA PHE A 85 7.07 2.57 -15.31
C PHE A 85 6.15 3.31 -14.34
N PHE A 86 6.71 4.03 -13.35
CA PHE A 86 5.91 4.78 -12.39
C PHE A 86 5.21 5.98 -13.02
N GLU A 87 5.80 6.63 -14.02
CA GLU A 87 5.15 7.68 -14.78
C GLU A 87 3.93 7.14 -15.54
N LYS A 88 4.10 6.00 -16.23
CA LYS A 88 3.02 5.37 -16.99
C LYS A 88 1.87 4.91 -16.09
N ILE A 89 2.17 4.37 -14.91
CA ILE A 89 1.13 4.04 -13.91
C ILE A 89 0.41 5.30 -13.44
N TYR A 90 1.16 6.35 -13.09
CA TYR A 90 0.58 7.61 -12.63
C TYR A 90 -0.40 8.18 -13.65
N LEU A 91 0.02 8.30 -14.93
CA LEU A 91 -0.84 8.84 -15.99
C LEU A 91 -2.10 7.99 -16.19
N ALA A 92 -1.98 6.67 -16.10
CA ALA A 92 -3.13 5.78 -16.19
C ALA A 92 -4.11 5.98 -15.02
N ILE A 93 -3.61 6.14 -13.79
CA ILE A 93 -4.42 6.47 -12.61
C ILE A 93 -5.09 7.84 -12.80
N ASP A 94 -4.35 8.85 -13.23
CA ASP A 94 -4.86 10.22 -13.35
C ASP A 94 -5.97 10.33 -14.40
N ASN A 95 -5.87 9.56 -15.49
CA ASN A 95 -6.92 9.44 -16.49
C ASN A 95 -8.19 8.75 -15.96
N LEU A 96 -8.03 7.74 -15.10
CA LEU A 96 -9.15 6.92 -14.61
C LEU A 96 -9.78 7.46 -13.33
N LYS A 97 -9.08 8.26 -12.52
CA LYS A 97 -9.58 8.71 -11.20
C LYS A 97 -10.91 9.49 -11.30
N ASN A 98 -11.12 10.22 -12.40
CA ASN A 98 -12.34 11.02 -12.61
C ASN A 98 -13.56 10.15 -12.97
N SER A 99 -13.39 8.84 -13.17
CA SER A 99 -14.50 7.89 -13.37
C SER A 99 -15.16 7.43 -12.08
N VAL A 100 -14.62 7.83 -10.91
CA VAL A 100 -15.13 7.48 -9.58
C VAL A 100 -15.32 8.75 -8.74
N SER A 101 -16.14 8.68 -7.69
CA SER A 101 -16.27 9.79 -6.74
C SER A 101 -14.97 9.98 -5.95
N ASN A 102 -14.74 11.19 -5.43
CA ASN A 102 -13.59 11.48 -4.58
C ASN A 102 -13.53 10.57 -3.35
N ASP A 103 -14.69 10.27 -2.74
CA ASP A 103 -14.77 9.35 -1.60
C ASP A 103 -14.38 7.93 -1.97
N ASN A 104 -14.87 7.41 -3.10
CA ASN A 104 -14.49 6.09 -3.58
C ASN A 104 -13.00 6.04 -3.92
N PHE A 105 -12.47 7.07 -4.59
CA PHE A 105 -11.05 7.15 -4.91
C PHE A 105 -10.18 7.17 -3.66
N LEU A 106 -10.60 7.90 -2.63
CA LEU A 106 -9.94 7.87 -1.34
C LEU A 106 -9.94 6.46 -0.74
N ASP A 107 -11.09 5.80 -0.67
CA ASP A 107 -11.17 4.46 -0.11
C ASP A 107 -10.25 3.49 -0.87
N MET A 108 -10.19 3.60 -2.20
CA MET A 108 -9.24 2.86 -3.03
C MET A 108 -7.77 3.14 -2.68
N ILE A 109 -7.40 4.41 -2.46
CA ILE A 109 -6.04 4.78 -2.01
C ILE A 109 -5.76 4.14 -0.64
N LEU A 110 -6.67 4.27 0.33
CA LEU A 110 -6.47 3.69 1.67
C LEU A 110 -6.30 2.17 1.59
N ILE A 111 -7.11 1.49 0.80
CA ILE A 111 -7.03 0.04 0.62
C ILE A 111 -5.69 -0.35 0.01
N CYS A 112 -5.28 0.30 -1.08
CA CYS A 112 -4.06 -0.04 -1.81
C CYS A 112 -2.78 0.25 -1.02
N PHE A 113 -2.75 1.34 -0.25
CA PHE A 113 -1.59 1.71 0.56
C PHE A 113 -1.50 0.94 1.89
N PHE A 114 -2.62 0.78 2.61
CA PHE A 114 -2.60 0.19 3.95
C PHE A 114 -2.89 -1.31 3.98
N GLY A 115 -3.73 -1.82 3.07
CA GLY A 115 -4.14 -3.23 3.04
C GLY A 115 -2.96 -4.18 2.97
N LEU A 116 -1.99 -3.91 2.09
CA LEU A 116 -0.85 -4.80 1.85
C LEU A 116 0.24 -4.65 2.91
N ARG A 117 0.74 -3.43 3.15
CA ARG A 117 1.99 -3.16 3.90
C ARG A 117 1.82 -2.21 5.09
N GLY A 118 0.62 -1.67 5.29
CA GLY A 118 0.37 -0.78 6.42
C GLY A 118 0.68 -1.47 7.75
N SER A 119 1.19 -0.70 8.69
CA SER A 119 1.41 -1.05 10.09
C SER A 119 0.38 -0.39 10.99
N ILE A 120 -0.30 -1.20 11.80
CA ILE A 120 -1.28 -0.74 12.79
C ILE A 120 -0.53 -0.34 14.06
N ASP A 121 -0.46 0.96 14.35
CA ASP A 121 0.11 1.50 15.59
C ASP A 121 -1.01 1.95 16.53
N ILE A 122 -1.42 1.02 17.40
CA ILE A 122 -2.50 1.24 18.36
C ILE A 122 -2.10 2.28 19.42
N SER A 123 -0.82 2.28 19.84
CA SER A 123 -0.33 3.21 20.87
C SER A 123 -0.37 4.65 20.38
N ALA A 124 0.03 4.89 19.12
CA ALA A 124 0.00 6.21 18.52
C ALA A 124 -1.34 6.54 17.85
N LYS A 125 -2.28 5.58 17.81
CA LYS A 125 -3.59 5.69 17.13
C LYS A 125 -3.48 6.02 15.64
N PHE A 126 -2.45 5.51 14.98
CA PHE A 126 -2.23 5.70 13.55
C PHE A 126 -2.16 4.36 12.82
N TYR A 127 -2.73 4.35 11.61
CA TYR A 127 -2.33 3.41 10.59
C TYR A 127 -1.23 4.09 9.76
N ALA A 128 -0.04 3.49 9.72
CA ALA A 128 1.11 4.08 9.04
C ALA A 128 1.61 3.17 7.92
N VAL A 129 2.05 3.76 6.82
CA VAL A 129 2.78 3.06 5.77
C VAL A 129 4.00 3.86 5.38
N ASP A 130 5.15 3.20 5.32
CA ASP A 130 6.35 3.80 4.75
C ASP A 130 6.15 3.97 3.25
N LEU A 131 6.40 5.16 2.72
CA LEU A 131 6.57 5.35 1.29
C LEU A 131 7.95 4.78 0.92
N LEU A 132 8.02 4.04 -0.19
CA LEU A 132 9.27 3.38 -0.55
C LEU A 132 10.23 4.39 -1.16
N ASP A 133 11.42 4.55 -0.56
CA ASP A 133 12.48 5.39 -1.13
C ASP A 133 12.88 4.92 -2.53
N SER A 134 12.84 3.61 -2.79
CA SER A 134 13.05 3.04 -4.11
C SER A 134 12.02 3.49 -5.15
N ILE A 135 10.86 4.00 -4.74
CA ILE A 135 9.89 4.62 -5.65
C ILE A 135 10.19 6.12 -5.73
N ILE A 136 10.33 6.79 -4.58
CA ILE A 136 10.55 8.25 -4.51
C ILE A 136 11.79 8.68 -5.28
N GLN A 137 12.88 7.91 -5.23
CA GLN A 137 14.11 8.18 -5.98
C GLN A 137 13.91 8.13 -7.50
N HIS A 138 13.01 7.27 -7.97
CA HIS A 138 12.73 7.08 -9.39
C HIS A 138 11.48 7.83 -9.87
N SER A 139 10.71 8.40 -8.96
CA SER A 139 9.55 9.24 -9.24
C SER A 139 9.57 10.45 -8.29
N PRO A 140 10.35 11.50 -8.62
CA PRO A 140 10.55 12.65 -7.72
C PRO A 140 9.24 13.37 -7.34
N ASN A 141 8.24 13.33 -8.23
CA ASN A 141 6.92 13.91 -8.01
C ASN A 141 5.94 12.98 -7.27
N TYR A 142 6.38 11.79 -6.83
CA TYR A 142 5.51 10.79 -6.21
C TYR A 142 4.72 11.35 -5.02
N ILE A 143 5.43 12.03 -4.11
CA ILE A 143 4.83 12.60 -2.89
C ILE A 143 3.90 13.75 -3.25
N SER A 144 4.31 14.69 -4.11
CA SER A 144 3.46 15.82 -4.50
C SER A 144 2.17 15.35 -5.19
N ARG A 145 2.27 14.37 -6.09
CA ARG A 145 1.12 13.73 -6.75
C ARG A 145 0.17 13.05 -5.77
N LEU A 146 0.73 12.29 -4.82
CA LEU A 146 -0.06 11.68 -3.76
C LEU A 146 -0.75 12.75 -2.90
N THR A 147 -0.04 13.82 -2.52
CA THR A 147 -0.65 14.96 -1.81
C THR A 147 -1.79 15.59 -2.61
N THR A 148 -1.64 15.75 -3.93
CA THR A 148 -2.71 16.27 -4.80
C THR A 148 -3.95 15.39 -4.76
N TRP A 149 -3.79 14.07 -4.86
CA TRP A 149 -4.91 13.12 -4.76
C TRP A 149 -5.58 13.15 -3.38
N LEU A 150 -4.82 13.46 -2.33
CA LEU A 150 -5.30 13.53 -0.97
C LEU A 150 -5.70 14.95 -0.54
N THR A 151 -5.65 15.97 -1.40
CA THR A 151 -5.84 17.37 -0.97
C THR A 151 -7.25 17.61 -0.41
N ALA A 152 -8.24 16.82 -0.83
CA ALA A 152 -9.61 16.89 -0.33
C ALA A 152 -9.75 16.45 1.15
N ILE A 153 -8.72 15.87 1.74
CA ILE A 153 -8.72 15.30 3.09
C ILE A 153 -7.45 15.72 3.80
N ASN A 154 -7.59 16.24 5.01
CA ASN A 154 -6.48 16.77 5.80
C ASN A 154 -5.61 15.63 6.38
N ILE A 155 -4.98 14.82 5.51
CA ILE A 155 -4.14 13.70 5.91
C ILE A 155 -2.67 14.15 6.04
N ASN A 156 -2.01 13.63 7.07
CA ASN A 156 -0.63 13.91 7.40
C ASN A 156 0.33 12.99 6.63
N ILE A 157 1.03 13.54 5.64
CA ILE A 157 2.26 12.94 5.11
C ILE A 157 3.42 13.43 5.97
N ASN A 158 3.96 12.53 6.78
CA ASN A 158 5.08 12.82 7.66
C ASN A 158 6.39 12.67 6.88
N ASP A 159 6.81 13.75 6.20
CA ASP A 159 8.08 13.80 5.46
C ASP A 159 9.27 13.77 6.41
N ARG A 160 9.83 12.58 6.60
CA ARG A 160 10.96 12.34 7.52
C ARG A 160 12.24 13.01 7.07
N ARG A 161 12.37 13.30 5.77
CA ARG A 161 13.58 13.94 5.20
C ARG A 161 13.78 15.37 5.69
N GLN A 162 12.71 16.01 6.16
CA GLN A 162 12.75 17.36 6.72
C GLN A 162 13.05 17.36 8.23
N GLN A 163 13.14 16.19 8.88
CA GLN A 163 13.36 16.12 10.32
C GLN A 163 14.87 16.20 10.65
N PRO A 164 15.25 16.88 11.75
CA PRO A 164 16.66 17.07 12.12
C PRO A 164 17.45 15.76 12.21
N GLN A 165 16.80 14.69 12.69
CA GLN A 165 17.39 13.35 12.80
C GLN A 165 17.84 12.82 11.43
N TYR A 166 17.02 12.98 10.39
CA TYR A 166 17.35 12.55 9.04
C TYR A 166 18.46 13.41 8.43
N VAL A 167 18.39 14.74 8.61
CA VAL A 167 19.42 15.68 8.12
C VAL A 167 20.78 15.43 8.76
N GLN A 168 20.79 15.02 10.03
CA GLN A 168 22.00 14.69 10.80
C GLN A 168 22.47 13.24 10.59
N GLY A 169 21.80 12.45 9.74
CA GLY A 169 22.15 11.05 9.46
C GLY A 169 21.84 10.06 10.59
N ILE A 170 21.04 10.47 11.58
CA ILE A 170 20.67 9.67 12.76
C ILE A 170 19.29 9.06 12.54
N SER A 171 19.18 7.72 12.57
CA SER A 171 17.89 7.01 12.40
C SER A 171 17.16 7.37 11.11
N LEU A 172 17.84 7.20 9.96
CA LEU A 172 17.25 7.35 8.63
C LEU A 172 16.00 6.47 8.51
N ARG A 173 14.84 7.09 8.31
CA ARG A 173 13.56 6.43 8.12
C ARG A 173 12.88 7.04 6.91
N ASN A 174 12.21 6.19 6.14
CA ASN A 174 11.41 6.62 5.01
C ASN A 174 10.31 7.59 5.45
N THR A 175 9.87 8.43 4.51
CA THR A 175 8.65 9.23 4.66
C THR A 175 7.45 8.33 4.93
N GLN A 176 6.59 8.73 5.86
CA GLN A 176 5.43 7.92 6.26
C GLN A 176 4.13 8.60 5.89
N PHE A 177 3.24 7.83 5.26
CA PHE A 177 1.85 8.19 5.10
C PHE A 177 1.06 7.68 6.32
N ARG A 178 0.51 8.59 7.12
CA ARG A 178 -0.12 8.28 8.41
C ARG A 178 -1.56 8.78 8.43
N VAL A 179 -2.48 7.89 8.79
CA VAL A 179 -3.91 8.20 8.88
C VAL A 179 -4.41 7.78 10.27
N PRO A 180 -5.31 8.56 10.91
CA PRO A 180 -5.91 8.16 12.18
C PRO A 180 -6.52 6.76 12.08
N LEU A 181 -6.22 5.90 13.05
CA LEU A 181 -6.61 4.49 13.00
C LEU A 181 -8.13 4.31 12.95
N ARG A 182 -8.86 5.14 13.72
CA ARG A 182 -10.33 5.16 13.71
C ARG A 182 -10.89 5.50 12.33
N PHE A 183 -10.31 6.47 11.64
CA PHE A 183 -10.73 6.87 10.29
C PHE A 183 -10.56 5.73 9.28
N VAL A 184 -9.43 5.02 9.31
CA VAL A 184 -9.21 3.86 8.42
C VAL A 184 -10.18 2.72 8.77
N PHE A 185 -10.39 2.47 10.07
CA PHE A 185 -11.32 1.44 10.52
C PHE A 185 -12.75 1.69 10.03
N ASP A 186 -13.26 2.91 10.22
CA ASP A 186 -14.63 3.27 9.85
C ASP A 186 -14.87 3.23 8.33
N ARG A 187 -13.85 3.56 7.51
CA ARG A 187 -14.00 3.60 6.06
C ARG A 187 -13.76 2.25 5.37
N ILE A 188 -12.71 1.51 5.77
CA ILE A 188 -12.22 0.37 4.95
C ILE A 188 -11.99 -0.93 5.73
N SER A 189 -12.42 -1.07 6.99
CA SER A 189 -12.18 -2.30 7.75
C SER A 189 -12.80 -3.55 7.11
N SER A 190 -14.01 -3.43 6.53
CA SER A 190 -14.65 -4.51 5.77
C SER A 190 -13.82 -4.93 4.55
N GLU A 191 -13.20 -3.97 3.87
CA GLU A 191 -12.34 -4.25 2.73
C GLU A 191 -11.03 -4.91 3.16
N ILE A 192 -10.46 -4.50 4.30
CA ILE A 192 -9.28 -5.16 4.88
C ILE A 192 -9.59 -6.63 5.20
N GLN A 193 -10.78 -6.97 5.69
CA GLN A 193 -11.19 -8.37 5.92
C GLN A 193 -11.08 -9.22 4.65
N ARG A 194 -11.44 -8.65 3.51
CA ARG A 194 -11.43 -9.32 2.20
C ARG A 194 -10.04 -9.47 1.59
N ILE A 195 -9.02 -8.87 2.20
CA ILE A 195 -7.62 -8.87 1.72
C ILE A 195 -6.69 -9.58 2.70
N ASN A 196 -6.83 -9.28 4.00
CA ASN A 196 -5.93 -9.70 5.06
C ASN A 196 -6.70 -9.87 6.37
N LEU A 197 -7.12 -11.10 6.64
CA LEU A 197 -7.86 -11.47 7.85
C LEU A 197 -7.07 -11.20 9.13
N TYR A 198 -5.75 -11.35 9.07
CA TYR A 198 -4.90 -11.12 10.24
C TYR A 198 -4.95 -9.65 10.69
N LYS A 199 -4.75 -8.72 9.75
CA LYS A 199 -4.84 -7.28 10.03
C LYS A 199 -6.25 -6.88 10.45
N TYR A 200 -7.27 -7.44 9.79
CA TYR A 200 -8.66 -7.22 10.19
C TYR A 200 -8.89 -7.63 11.66
N ASN A 201 -8.45 -8.82 12.06
CA ASN A 201 -8.58 -9.30 13.43
C ASN A 201 -7.87 -8.40 14.44
N VAL A 202 -6.65 -7.93 14.11
CA VAL A 202 -5.93 -6.96 14.95
C VAL A 202 -6.76 -5.68 15.13
N LEU A 203 -7.35 -5.14 14.06
CA LEU A 203 -8.21 -3.96 14.16
C LEU A 203 -9.45 -4.21 15.01
N ILE A 204 -10.17 -5.30 14.73
CA ILE A 204 -11.46 -5.56 15.37
C ILE A 204 -11.33 -5.86 16.86
N SER A 205 -10.29 -6.62 17.25
CA SER A 205 -10.05 -6.97 18.65
C SER A 205 -9.63 -5.77 19.50
N ASN A 206 -9.12 -4.71 18.88
CA ASN A 206 -8.60 -3.53 19.56
C ASN A 206 -9.42 -2.26 19.29
N GLN A 207 -10.57 -2.35 18.62
CA GLN A 207 -11.37 -1.19 18.20
C GLN A 207 -11.83 -0.24 19.32
N LYS A 208 -11.82 -0.72 20.59
CA LYS A 208 -12.23 0.08 21.76
C LYS A 208 -11.13 0.98 22.32
N ILE A 209 -9.87 0.76 21.93
CA ILE A 209 -8.70 1.41 22.54
C ILE A 209 -7.97 2.38 21.60
N PHE A 210 -8.40 2.50 20.34
CA PHE A 210 -7.92 3.53 19.41
C PHE A 210 -9.00 4.55 19.08
#